data_AF-A0A6P7XDW1-F1
#
_entry.id   AF-A0A6P7XDW1-F1
#
_cell.length_a   1.000
_cell.length_b   1.000
_cell.length_c   1.000
_cell.angle_alpha   90.00
_cell.angle_beta   90.00
_cell.angle_gamma   90.00
#
_symmetry.space_group_name_H-M   'P 1'
#
loop_
_entity.id
_entity.type
_entity.pdbx_description
1 polymer ?
#
loop_
_entity_poly.entity_id
_entity_poly.type
_entity_poly.pdbx_seq_one_letter_code
_entity_poly.pdbx_strand_id
1 'polypeptide(L)'
;MSACELYTRYTRVWIPDPDEVWISAEIIKDYKEGDESLHLKLEDERLYEYPLDSKTKQLPFLRNPDILVGENDLTALSYLHEPAVLHNLKVRFLESNHIYTYCGIVLVAINPYEQLPIYGEDVIYAYSGQNMGDMDPHIFAVAEEAYKQMAR
;
A
#
# COMPACT_ATOMS: atom_id res chain seq x y z
N MET A 1 5.16 17.03 12.79
CA MET A 1 5.54 17.65 11.51
C MET A 1 4.33 18.41 11.01
N SER A 2 4.51 19.66 10.61
CA SER A 2 3.44 20.46 9.99
C SER A 2 3.16 19.95 8.57
N ALA A 3 1.94 20.13 8.09
CA ALA A 3 1.60 19.86 6.69
C ALA A 3 2.52 20.60 5.70
N CYS A 4 2.94 21.82 6.02
CA CYS A 4 3.88 22.57 5.17
C CYS A 4 5.25 21.90 5.03
N GLU A 5 5.67 21.08 6.01
CA GLU A 5 6.97 20.39 5.97
C GLU A 5 6.93 19.15 5.08
N LEU A 6 5.75 18.55 4.91
CA LEU A 6 5.57 17.31 4.15
C LEU A 6 5.15 17.57 2.70
N TYR A 7 4.38 18.63 2.43
CA TYR A 7 3.85 18.94 1.09
C TYR A 7 4.77 19.90 0.34
N THR A 8 6.00 19.45 0.10
CA THR A 8 7.02 20.18 -0.64
C THR A 8 7.10 19.71 -2.10
N ARG A 9 7.74 20.50 -2.95
CA ARG A 9 8.01 20.16 -4.35
C ARG A 9 8.68 18.78 -4.45
N TYR A 10 8.26 18.02 -5.46
CA TYR A 10 8.63 16.61 -5.71
C TYR A 10 7.99 15.58 -4.78
N THR A 11 7.23 16.01 -3.77
CA THR A 11 6.44 15.07 -2.98
C THR A 11 5.28 14.55 -3.81
N ARG A 12 5.01 13.24 -3.70
CA ARG A 12 3.88 12.60 -4.39
C ARG A 12 2.69 12.45 -3.46
N VAL A 13 1.50 12.62 -4.02
CA VAL A 13 0.21 12.53 -3.34
C VAL A 13 -0.77 11.69 -4.16
N TRP A 14 -1.81 11.19 -3.50
CA TRP A 14 -2.93 10.49 -4.10
C TRP A 14 -4.12 11.43 -4.23
N ILE A 15 -4.69 11.50 -5.43
CA ILE A 15 -5.93 12.23 -5.70
C ILE A 15 -7.02 11.26 -6.20
N PRO A 16 -8.31 11.54 -5.93
CA PRO A 16 -9.39 10.69 -6.39
C PRO A 16 -9.48 10.66 -7.92
N ASP A 17 -9.82 9.50 -8.47
CA ASP A 17 -10.03 9.28 -9.90
C ASP A 17 -11.26 8.39 -10.13
N PRO A 18 -12.12 8.68 -11.12
CA PRO A 18 -13.34 7.91 -11.36
C PRO A 18 -13.10 6.47 -11.86
N ASP A 19 -11.98 6.21 -12.53
CA ASP A 19 -11.71 4.92 -13.19
C ASP A 19 -10.81 4.02 -12.32
N GLU A 20 -9.74 4.59 -11.75
CA GLU A 20 -8.74 3.87 -10.95
C GLU A 20 -8.91 4.06 -9.44
N VAL A 21 -9.96 4.76 -9.00
CA VAL A 21 -10.24 5.19 -7.61
C VAL A 21 -9.24 6.24 -7.10
N TRP A 22 -7.94 5.99 -7.28
CA TRP A 22 -6.85 6.87 -6.85
C TRP A 22 -5.73 6.90 -7.89
N ILE A 23 -5.26 8.09 -8.24
CA ILE A 23 -4.09 8.29 -9.11
C ILE A 23 -3.00 9.09 -8.39
N SER A 24 -1.75 8.85 -8.77
CA SER A 24 -0.60 9.55 -8.21
C SER A 24 -0.38 10.87 -8.92
N ALA A 25 -0.02 11.89 -8.15
CA ALA A 25 0.37 13.19 -8.66
C ALA A 25 1.58 13.74 -7.88
N GLU A 26 2.45 14.48 -8.55
CA GLU A 26 3.63 15.11 -7.96
C GLU A 26 3.39 16.61 -7.71
N ILE A 27 3.76 17.10 -6.54
CA ILE A 27 3.68 18.51 -6.18
C ILE A 27 4.77 19.30 -6.92
N ILE A 28 4.37 20.34 -7.67
CA ILE A 28 5.29 21.18 -8.45
C ILE A 28 5.74 22.41 -7.66
N LYS A 29 4.90 22.87 -6.74
CA LYS A 29 5.11 24.07 -5.93
C LYS A 29 4.81 23.77 -4.48
N ASP A 30 5.72 24.18 -3.59
CA ASP A 30 5.56 24.02 -2.14
C ASP A 30 4.24 24.60 -1.66
N TYR A 31 3.50 23.80 -0.87
CA TYR A 31 2.27 24.24 -0.24
C TYR A 31 2.56 25.23 0.90
N LYS A 32 1.80 26.32 0.94
CA LYS A 32 1.81 27.26 2.06
C LYS A 32 0.47 27.23 2.77
N GLU A 33 0.50 27.35 4.10
CA GLU A 33 -0.71 27.49 4.90
C GLU A 33 -1.56 28.67 4.41
N GLY A 34 -2.76 28.36 3.91
CA GLY A 34 -3.70 29.34 3.36
C GLY A 34 -3.82 29.30 1.83
N ASP A 35 -3.03 28.48 1.13
CA ASP A 35 -3.23 28.25 -0.29
C ASP A 35 -4.59 27.55 -0.54
N GLU A 36 -5.33 28.01 -1.55
CA GLU A 36 -6.64 27.47 -1.93
C GLU A 36 -6.54 26.26 -2.88
N SER A 37 -5.36 26.01 -3.45
CA SER A 37 -5.13 24.93 -4.41
C SER A 37 -3.71 24.38 -4.34
N LEU A 38 -3.56 23.11 -4.73
CA LEU A 38 -2.26 22.46 -4.95
C LEU A 38 -1.97 22.38 -6.44
N HIS A 39 -0.72 22.70 -6.80
CA HIS A 39 -0.25 22.61 -8.17
C HIS A 39 0.44 21.27 -8.37
N LEU A 40 -0.23 20.37 -9.10
CA LEU A 40 0.17 18.99 -9.25
C LEU A 40 0.55 18.68 -10.70
N LYS A 41 1.41 17.69 -10.87
CA LYS A 41 1.78 17.05 -12.13
C LYS A 41 1.30 15.61 -12.09
N LEU A 42 0.42 15.23 -13.01
CA LEU A 42 -0.04 13.86 -13.15
C LEU A 42 1.04 12.99 -13.85
N GLU A 43 0.87 11.68 -13.83
CA GLU A 43 1.80 10.73 -14.46
C GLU A 43 1.88 10.88 -15.99
N ASP A 44 0.84 11.45 -16.63
CA ASP A 44 0.78 11.76 -18.06
C ASP A 44 1.46 13.11 -18.41
N GLU A 45 2.25 13.68 -17.49
CA GLU A 45 2.90 14.99 -17.58
C GLU A 45 1.93 16.19 -17.59
N ARG A 46 0.62 15.96 -17.45
CA ARG A 46 -0.37 17.04 -17.41
C ARG A 46 -0.31 17.79 -16.09
N LEU A 47 -0.37 19.11 -16.19
CA LEU A 47 -0.54 19.99 -15.04
C LEU A 47 -2.01 19.98 -14.59
N TYR A 48 -2.21 19.76 -13.30
CA TYR A 48 -3.52 19.73 -12.67
C TYR A 48 -3.53 20.58 -11.40
N GLU A 49 -4.49 21.50 -11.32
CA GLU A 49 -4.70 22.32 -10.14
C GLU A 49 -5.78 21.67 -9.28
N TYR A 50 -5.39 21.12 -8.14
CA TYR A 50 -6.29 20.45 -7.22
C TYR A 50 -6.85 21.45 -6.21
N PRO A 51 -8.15 21.75 -6.24
CA PRO A 51 -8.76 22.69 -5.30
C PRO A 51 -8.81 22.08 -3.90
N LEU A 52 -8.38 22.84 -2.90
CA LEU A 52 -8.50 22.47 -1.49
C LEU A 52 -9.83 22.99 -0.94
N ASP A 53 -10.59 22.14 -0.28
CA ASP A 53 -11.82 22.56 0.37
C ASP A 53 -11.48 23.40 1.62
N SER A 54 -11.85 24.68 1.56
CA SER A 54 -11.63 25.67 2.61
C SER A 54 -12.35 25.32 3.94
N LYS A 55 -13.37 24.45 3.90
CA LYS A 55 -14.12 24.02 5.09
C LYS A 55 -13.48 22.84 5.80
N THR A 56 -13.01 21.85 5.06
CA THR A 56 -12.43 20.62 5.62
C THR A 56 -10.92 20.72 5.81
N LYS A 57 -10.24 21.60 5.04
CA LYS A 57 -8.77 21.76 5.03
C LYS A 57 -8.01 20.44 4.91
N GLN A 58 -8.65 19.40 4.35
CA GLN A 58 -8.02 18.10 4.17
C GLN A 58 -7.11 18.15 2.94
N LEU A 59 -5.85 17.79 3.16
CA LEU A 59 -4.87 17.63 2.11
C LEU A 59 -4.95 16.21 1.53
N PRO A 60 -4.63 16.03 0.24
CA PRO A 60 -4.63 14.71 -0.40
C PRO A 60 -3.61 13.79 0.26
N PHE A 61 -3.90 12.50 0.33
CA PHE A 61 -3.03 11.55 1.03
C PHE A 61 -1.61 11.50 0.43
N LEU A 62 -0.58 11.51 1.28
CA LEU A 62 0.81 11.38 0.84
C LEU A 62 1.08 9.99 0.28
N ARG A 63 1.84 9.90 -0.81
CA ARG A 63 2.28 8.63 -1.38
C ARG A 63 3.51 8.13 -0.61
N ASN A 64 3.54 6.82 -0.32
CA ASN A 64 4.71 6.18 0.28
C ASN A 64 5.90 6.18 -0.71
N PRO A 65 7.15 6.27 -0.22
CA PRO A 65 8.33 6.08 -1.05
C PRO A 65 8.29 4.73 -1.79
N ASP A 66 8.77 4.70 -3.03
CA ASP A 66 8.70 3.51 -3.89
C ASP A 66 9.48 2.30 -3.29
N ILE A 67 10.47 2.54 -2.42
CA ILE A 67 11.21 1.47 -1.71
C ILE A 67 10.34 0.64 -0.76
N LEU A 68 9.23 1.20 -0.25
CA LEU A 68 8.32 0.51 0.67
C LEU A 68 7.13 -0.13 -0.07
N VAL A 69 7.07 -0.01 -1.40
CA VAL A 69 5.98 -0.57 -2.19
C VAL A 69 6.31 -2.04 -2.48
N GLY A 70 5.31 -2.92 -2.32
CA GLY A 70 5.47 -4.35 -2.54
C GLY A 70 5.84 -5.15 -1.28
N GLU A 71 6.00 -4.49 -0.13
CA GLU A 71 6.30 -5.16 1.15
C GLU A 71 5.30 -6.27 1.51
N ASN A 72 5.80 -7.30 2.21
CA ASN A 72 5.01 -8.46 2.61
C ASN A 72 3.95 -8.15 3.67
N ASP A 73 4.17 -7.11 4.48
CA ASP A 73 3.21 -6.60 5.47
C ASP A 73 2.95 -5.11 5.25
N LEU A 74 1.67 -4.76 5.11
CA LEU A 74 1.23 -3.37 4.96
C LEU A 74 1.54 -2.49 6.18
N THR A 75 1.84 -3.08 7.34
CA THR A 75 2.27 -2.32 8.52
C THR A 75 3.65 -1.66 8.37
N ALA A 76 4.45 -2.08 7.38
CA ALA A 76 5.75 -1.50 7.06
C ALA A 76 5.64 -0.13 6.34
N LEU A 77 4.45 0.25 5.88
CA LEU A 77 4.22 1.51 5.17
C LEU A 77 4.34 2.71 6.11
N SER A 78 4.96 3.81 5.63
CA SER A 78 5.07 5.05 6.41
C SER A 78 3.72 5.74 6.59
N TYR A 79 2.91 5.73 5.53
CA TYR A 79 1.56 6.28 5.51
C TYR A 79 0.58 5.14 5.24
N LEU A 80 -0.22 4.78 6.25
CA LEU A 80 -1.23 3.74 6.14
C LEU A 80 -2.62 4.38 5.98
N HIS A 81 -3.08 4.43 4.73
CA HIS A 81 -4.39 4.93 4.31
C HIS A 81 -4.88 4.14 3.10
N GLU A 82 -6.12 4.37 2.70
CA GLU A 82 -6.79 3.60 1.64
C GLU A 82 -6.00 3.52 0.32
N PRO A 83 -5.51 4.63 -0.29
CA PRO A 83 -4.75 4.51 -1.53
C PRO A 83 -3.42 3.78 -1.37
N ALA A 84 -2.75 3.88 -0.22
CA ALA A 84 -1.53 3.14 0.03
C ALA A 84 -1.77 1.62 0.06
N VAL A 85 -2.85 1.18 0.72
CA VAL A 85 -3.25 -0.23 0.76
C VAL A 85 -3.61 -0.73 -0.63
N LEU A 86 -4.46 0.01 -1.35
CA LEU A 86 -4.88 -0.35 -2.71
C LEU A 86 -3.69 -0.48 -3.66
N HIS A 87 -2.79 0.50 -3.64
CA HIS A 87 -1.61 0.51 -4.51
C HIS A 87 -0.66 -0.64 -4.21
N ASN A 88 -0.35 -0.89 -2.93
CA ASN A 88 0.56 -1.98 -2.56
C ASN A 88 -0.01 -3.35 -2.97
N LEU A 89 -1.30 -3.59 -2.71
CA LEU A 89 -1.98 -4.82 -3.12
C LEU A 89 -2.03 -4.97 -4.65
N LYS A 90 -2.29 -3.89 -5.39
CA LYS A 90 -2.30 -3.88 -6.87
C LYS A 90 -0.92 -4.27 -7.42
N VAL A 91 0.16 -3.67 -6.92
CA VAL A 91 1.54 -3.96 -7.35
C VAL A 91 1.91 -5.42 -7.03
N ARG A 92 1.65 -5.89 -5.81
CA ARG A 92 1.96 -7.28 -5.42
C ARG A 92 1.21 -8.30 -6.29
N PHE A 93 -0.07 -8.04 -6.55
CA PHE A 93 -0.90 -8.94 -7.34
C PHE A 93 -0.53 -8.92 -8.84
N LEU A 94 -0.48 -7.74 -9.46
CA LEU A 94 -0.30 -7.63 -10.91
C LEU A 94 1.16 -7.78 -11.37
N GLU A 95 2.11 -7.22 -10.61
CA GLU A 95 3.51 -7.18 -11.04
C GLU A 95 4.31 -8.37 -10.48
N SER A 96 4.00 -8.79 -9.26
CA SER A 96 4.75 -9.84 -8.56
C SER A 96 4.04 -11.19 -8.52
N ASN A 97 2.79 -11.29 -8.99
CA ASN A 97 1.93 -12.48 -8.89
C ASN A 97 1.79 -13.05 -7.46
N HIS A 98 1.84 -12.19 -6.44
CA HIS A 98 1.66 -12.56 -5.04
C HIS A 98 0.22 -12.31 -4.60
N ILE A 99 -0.49 -13.38 -4.23
CA ILE A 99 -1.91 -13.32 -3.84
C ILE A 99 -2.13 -13.10 -2.34
N TYR A 100 -1.09 -13.33 -1.54
CA TYR A 100 -1.12 -13.24 -0.09
C TYR A 100 -0.30 -12.04 0.37
N THR A 101 -0.87 -11.24 1.27
CA THR A 101 -0.20 -10.09 1.88
C THR A 101 -0.66 -9.96 3.33
N TYR A 102 0.27 -9.72 4.26
CA TYR A 102 -0.10 -9.43 5.65
C TYR A 102 -0.59 -8.00 5.78
N CYS A 103 -1.54 -7.82 6.70
CA CYS A 103 -1.96 -6.54 7.23
C CYS A 103 -1.95 -6.67 8.75
N GLY A 104 -0.74 -6.67 9.32
CA GLY A 104 -0.50 -6.99 10.72
C GLY A 104 -0.97 -8.40 11.05
N ILE A 105 -2.02 -8.51 11.87
CA ILE A 105 -2.56 -9.81 12.32
C ILE A 105 -3.48 -10.48 11.29
N VAL A 106 -3.89 -9.77 10.23
CA VAL A 106 -4.81 -10.26 9.21
C VAL A 106 -4.03 -10.68 7.97
N LEU A 107 -4.43 -11.80 7.35
CA LEU A 107 -3.95 -12.19 6.02
C LEU A 107 -4.96 -11.75 4.96
N VAL A 108 -4.51 -10.95 4.00
CA VAL A 108 -5.27 -10.61 2.80
C VAL A 108 -4.98 -11.66 1.74
N ALA A 109 -6.03 -12.22 1.14
CA ALA A 109 -5.95 -13.19 0.06
C ALA A 109 -6.77 -12.71 -1.15
N ILE A 110 -6.09 -12.48 -2.28
CA ILE A 110 -6.71 -12.04 -3.53
C ILE A 110 -6.89 -13.23 -4.45
N ASN A 111 -8.07 -13.41 -5.03
CA ASN A 111 -8.35 -14.54 -5.91
C ASN A 111 -7.61 -14.39 -7.25
N PRO A 112 -6.67 -15.30 -7.61
CA PRO A 112 -5.94 -15.21 -8.88
C PRO A 112 -6.74 -15.74 -10.08
N TYR A 113 -7.83 -16.50 -9.85
CA TYR A 113 -8.54 -17.25 -10.90
C TYR A 113 -7.67 -18.21 -11.73
N GLU A 114 -6.46 -18.52 -11.26
CA GLU A 114 -5.54 -19.49 -11.83
C GLU A 114 -5.02 -20.45 -10.74
N GLN A 115 -4.53 -21.61 -11.17
CA GLN A 115 -3.87 -22.55 -10.25
C GLN A 115 -2.41 -22.14 -10.07
N LEU A 116 -2.02 -21.92 -8.82
CA LEU A 116 -0.66 -21.55 -8.44
C LEU A 116 0.08 -22.76 -7.86
N PRO A 117 1.36 -22.99 -8.20
CA PRO A 117 2.16 -24.09 -7.68
C PRO A 117 2.71 -23.82 -6.27
N ILE A 118 1.89 -23.26 -5.38
CA ILE A 118 2.28 -22.84 -4.01
C ILE A 118 1.62 -23.68 -2.90
N TYR A 119 0.93 -24.75 -3.29
CA TYR A 119 0.18 -25.63 -2.36
C TYR A 119 0.73 -27.06 -2.30
N GLY A 120 1.94 -27.30 -2.82
CA GLY A 120 2.60 -28.60 -2.78
C GLY A 120 3.02 -29.02 -1.37
N GLU A 121 3.31 -30.31 -1.18
CA GLU A 121 3.79 -30.85 0.10
C GLU A 121 5.11 -30.21 0.53
N ASP A 122 6.00 -29.93 -0.42
CA ASP A 122 7.26 -29.22 -0.21
C ASP A 122 7.04 -27.84 0.43
N VAL A 123 6.02 -27.11 -0.01
CA VAL A 123 5.67 -25.81 0.56
C VAL A 123 5.12 -25.99 1.98
N ILE A 124 4.25 -26.97 2.22
CA ILE A 124 3.73 -27.25 3.57
C ILE A 124 4.89 -27.51 4.55
N TYR A 125 5.85 -28.36 4.17
CA TYR A 125 7.01 -28.64 5.01
C TYR A 125 7.91 -27.43 5.22
N ALA A 126 8.02 -26.52 4.25
CA ALA A 126 8.78 -25.29 4.39
C ALA A 126 8.19 -24.35 5.47
N TYR A 127 6.86 -24.29 5.60
CA TYR A 127 6.19 -23.47 6.61
C TYR A 127 6.13 -24.13 8.00
N SER A 128 6.25 -25.46 8.10
CA SER A 128 6.18 -26.16 9.37
C SER A 128 7.31 -25.73 10.33
N GLY A 129 6.94 -25.43 11.58
CA GLY A 129 7.86 -24.97 12.63
C GLY A 129 8.32 -23.52 12.54
N GLN A 130 8.10 -22.83 11.40
CA GLN A 130 8.51 -21.44 11.20
C GLN A 130 7.63 -20.47 12.01
N ASN A 131 8.12 -19.25 12.28
CA ASN A 131 7.30 -18.21 12.91
C ASN A 131 6.59 -17.37 11.85
N MET A 132 5.43 -16.82 12.23
CA MET A 132 4.74 -15.82 11.43
C MET A 132 5.63 -14.56 11.28
N GLY A 133 6.07 -14.29 10.05
CA GLY A 133 6.95 -13.15 9.71
C GLY A 133 8.35 -13.54 9.21
N ASP A 134 8.81 -14.76 9.51
CA ASP A 134 10.09 -15.27 8.98
C ASP A 134 9.94 -15.79 7.53
N MET A 135 8.70 -16.04 7.11
CA MET A 135 8.32 -16.56 5.80
C MET A 135 7.38 -15.59 5.09
N ASP A 136 7.31 -15.71 3.76
CA ASP A 136 6.37 -14.95 2.94
C ASP A 136 4.91 -15.16 3.40
N PRO A 137 4.01 -14.19 3.13
CA PRO A 137 2.61 -14.33 3.48
C PRO A 137 1.99 -15.55 2.80
N HIS A 138 1.40 -16.44 3.60
CA HIS A 138 0.73 -17.62 3.08
C HIS A 138 -0.33 -18.13 4.07
N ILE A 139 -1.35 -18.80 3.55
CA ILE A 139 -2.39 -19.42 4.40
C ILE A 139 -1.82 -20.51 5.33
N PHE A 140 -0.75 -21.19 4.89
CA PHE A 140 -0.05 -22.19 5.71
C PHE A 140 0.68 -21.57 6.90
N ALA A 141 1.19 -20.34 6.76
CA ALA A 141 1.79 -19.63 7.90
C ALA A 141 0.74 -19.35 9.00
N VAL A 142 -0.49 -18.99 8.61
CA VAL A 142 -1.61 -18.78 9.54
C VAL A 142 -2.01 -20.09 10.22
N ALA A 143 -2.06 -21.19 9.46
CA ALA A 143 -2.36 -22.52 10.00
C ALA A 143 -1.29 -22.99 11.00
N GLU A 144 -0.01 -22.81 10.66
CA GLU A 144 1.11 -23.16 11.54
C GLU A 144 1.11 -22.33 12.83
N GLU A 145 0.87 -21.02 12.74
CA GLU A 145 0.80 -20.15 13.91
C GLU A 145 -0.34 -20.57 14.84
N ALA A 146 -1.53 -20.88 14.30
CA ALA A 146 -2.65 -21.39 15.09
C ALA A 146 -2.31 -22.73 15.78
N TYR A 147 -1.63 -23.64 15.06
CA TYR A 147 -1.20 -24.92 15.62
C TYR A 147 -0.17 -24.75 16.76
N LYS A 148 0.82 -23.86 16.58
CA LYS A 148 1.81 -23.53 17.61
C LYS A 148 1.18 -22.91 18.85
N GLN A 149 0.18 -22.04 18.67
CA GLN A 149 -0.55 -21.42 19.79
C GLN A 149 -1.43 -22.41 20.55
N MET A 150 -1.99 -23.43 19.89
CA MET A 150 -2.77 -24.48 20.56
C MET A 150 -1.92 -25.36 21.49
N ALA A 151 -0.65 -25.60 21.13
CA ALA A 151 0.26 -26.44 21.90
C ALA A 151 1.05 -25.70 22.99
N ARG A 152 0.98 -24.35 23.02
CA ARG A 152 1.58 -23.48 24.04
C ARG A 152 0.71 -23.37 25.28
#